data_AF-A0A2A2QZH6-F1
#
_entry.id   AF-A0A2A2QZH6-F1
#
_cell.length_a   1.000
_cell.length_b   1.000
_cell.length_c   1.000
_cell.angle_alpha   90.00
_cell.angle_beta   90.00
_cell.angle_gamma   90.00
#
_symmetry.space_group_name_H-M   'P 1'
#
loop_
_entity.id
_entity.type
_entity.pdbx_description
1 polymer ?
#
loop_
_entity_poly.entity_id
_entity_poly.type
_entity_poly.pdbx_seq_one_letter_code
_entity_poly.pdbx_strand_id
1 'polypeptide(L)'
;MKFFLGLVLIPLVVAQGFALVDVMSAWLPSAPWRAPWFWATVGGATLWLAVFFALPRPVWLYVLGHEMTHALAVWLAGGKVYSMHVANEGGHVSTDKVNWWISLSPYFVPLYTFVWLGLWISVDFYYPLKGWQPLLFFGIGLTYAFHVTFTITMLHPDQTDLSGEGYLFSGVVIAGLNLLVIFLMLLVVADHVTWQFALLAVLERIVYCYTVVWEAVVKLVAIARGLAR
;
A
#
# COMPACT_ATOMS: atom_id res chain seq x y z
N MET A 1 -15.50 -17.66 5.95
CA MET A 1 -15.84 -16.24 6.25
C MET A 1 -14.97 -15.25 5.49
N LYS A 2 -13.63 -15.29 5.62
CA LYS A 2 -12.70 -14.34 4.95
C LYS A 2 -12.87 -14.26 3.42
N PHE A 3 -13.13 -15.39 2.75
CA PHE A 3 -13.43 -15.41 1.30
C PHE A 3 -14.61 -14.49 0.92
N PHE A 4 -15.73 -14.58 1.62
CA PHE A 4 -16.91 -13.73 1.37
C PHE A 4 -16.63 -12.26 1.70
N LEU A 5 -15.85 -11.98 2.76
CA LEU A 5 -15.38 -10.62 3.05
C LEU A 5 -14.52 -10.09 1.88
N GLY A 6 -13.63 -10.91 1.34
CA GLY A 6 -12.85 -10.57 0.14
C GLY A 6 -13.75 -10.19 -1.03
N LEU A 7 -14.78 -10.99 -1.34
CA LEU A 7 -15.75 -10.68 -2.40
C LEU A 7 -16.47 -9.34 -2.17
N VAL A 8 -16.91 -9.07 -0.94
CA VAL A 8 -17.56 -7.80 -0.58
C VAL A 8 -16.60 -6.61 -0.70
N LEU A 9 -15.30 -6.81 -0.47
CA LEU A 9 -14.30 -5.74 -0.54
C LEU A 9 -13.82 -5.44 -1.98
N ILE A 10 -14.02 -6.32 -2.95
CA ILE A 10 -13.59 -6.08 -4.35
C ILE A 10 -14.16 -4.75 -4.90
N PRO A 11 -15.47 -4.47 -4.81
CA PRO A 11 -16.03 -3.21 -5.33
C PRO A 11 -15.45 -1.97 -4.64
N LEU A 12 -15.04 -2.08 -3.37
CA LEU A 12 -14.37 -0.99 -2.66
C LEU A 12 -12.98 -0.70 -3.26
N VAL A 13 -12.17 -1.74 -3.52
CA VAL A 13 -10.84 -1.56 -4.12
C VAL A 13 -10.94 -1.04 -5.55
N VAL A 14 -11.93 -1.51 -6.32
CA VAL A 14 -12.22 -0.98 -7.66
C VAL A 14 -12.63 0.50 -7.59
N ALA A 15 -13.49 0.87 -6.63
CA ALA A 15 -13.88 2.26 -6.40
C ALA A 15 -12.68 3.15 -6.05
N GLN A 16 -11.76 2.68 -5.19
CA GLN A 16 -10.52 3.39 -4.88
C GLN A 16 -9.66 3.61 -6.14
N GLY A 17 -9.56 2.61 -7.01
CA GLY A 17 -8.86 2.73 -8.29
C GLY A 17 -9.46 3.81 -9.19
N PHE A 18 -10.79 3.84 -9.33
CA PHE A 18 -11.46 4.91 -10.10
C PHE A 18 -11.32 6.29 -9.46
N ALA A 19 -11.44 6.39 -8.13
CA ALA A 19 -11.27 7.66 -7.42
C ALA A 19 -9.83 8.18 -7.55
N LEU A 20 -8.83 7.29 -7.53
CA LEU A 20 -7.44 7.65 -7.80
C LEU A 20 -7.29 8.22 -9.22
N VAL A 21 -7.94 7.61 -10.22
CA VAL A 21 -7.95 8.15 -11.59
C VAL A 21 -8.59 9.53 -11.64
N ASP A 22 -9.74 9.74 -10.99
CA ASP A 22 -10.40 11.05 -10.96
C ASP A 22 -9.51 12.14 -10.34
N VAL A 23 -8.86 11.83 -9.21
CA VAL A 23 -7.93 12.74 -8.53
C VAL A 23 -6.71 13.02 -9.40
N MET A 24 -6.13 12.00 -10.04
CA MET A 24 -5.01 12.18 -10.97
C MET A 24 -5.41 13.04 -12.17
N SER A 25 -6.59 12.80 -12.76
CA SER A 25 -7.10 13.60 -13.88
C SER A 25 -7.33 15.06 -13.51
N ALA A 26 -7.77 15.34 -12.29
CA ALA A 26 -7.88 16.70 -11.77
C ALA A 26 -6.52 17.36 -11.52
N TRP A 27 -5.53 16.58 -11.07
CA TRP A 27 -4.21 17.09 -10.69
C TRP A 27 -3.23 17.28 -11.87
N LEU A 28 -3.20 16.36 -12.83
CA LEU A 28 -2.26 16.33 -13.95
C LEU A 28 -2.15 17.66 -14.74
N PRO A 29 -3.23 18.43 -14.97
CA PRO A 29 -3.16 19.73 -15.64
C PRO A 29 -2.23 20.76 -14.97
N SER A 30 -1.91 20.61 -13.67
CA SER A 30 -0.91 21.46 -13.00
C SER A 30 0.54 21.24 -13.47
N ALA A 31 0.77 20.21 -14.29
CA ALA A 31 2.08 19.83 -14.78
C ALA A 31 3.09 19.56 -13.64
N PRO A 32 2.82 18.58 -12.74
CA PRO A 32 3.68 18.30 -11.58
C PRO A 32 5.14 17.96 -11.95
N TRP A 33 5.37 17.46 -13.17
CA TRP A 33 6.72 17.22 -13.72
C TRP A 33 7.56 18.49 -13.91
N ARG A 34 6.99 19.69 -13.77
CA ARG A 34 7.76 20.95 -13.74
C ARG A 34 8.40 21.20 -12.39
N ALA A 35 7.95 20.52 -11.34
CA ALA A 35 8.47 20.72 -10.00
C ALA A 35 9.72 19.87 -9.72
N PRO A 36 10.74 20.38 -9.00
CA PRO A 36 11.95 19.63 -8.70
C PRO A 36 11.71 18.35 -7.91
N TRP A 37 10.72 18.34 -7.01
CA TRP A 37 10.38 17.18 -6.20
C TRP A 37 9.99 15.96 -7.05
N PHE A 38 9.36 16.19 -8.20
CA PHE A 38 8.92 15.12 -9.10
C PHE A 38 10.12 14.35 -9.64
N TRP A 39 11.09 15.07 -10.21
CA TRP A 39 12.30 14.46 -10.77
C TRP A 39 13.21 13.86 -9.70
N ALA A 40 13.24 14.44 -8.50
CA ALA A 40 13.95 13.83 -7.38
C ALA A 40 13.33 12.48 -7.00
N THR A 41 12.00 12.41 -6.86
CA THR A 41 11.26 11.17 -6.58
C THR A 41 11.49 10.12 -7.67
N VAL A 42 11.37 10.52 -8.94
CA VAL A 42 11.65 9.64 -10.09
C VAL A 42 13.10 9.16 -10.05
N GLY A 43 14.06 10.04 -9.78
CA GLY A 43 15.48 9.67 -9.69
C GLY A 43 15.76 8.62 -8.61
N GLY A 44 15.15 8.76 -7.43
CA GLY A 44 15.27 7.77 -6.36
C GLY A 44 14.68 6.42 -6.73
N ALA A 45 13.47 6.42 -7.31
CA ALA A 45 12.82 5.21 -7.79
C ALA A 45 13.63 4.53 -8.91
N THR A 46 14.11 5.31 -9.89
CA THR A 46 14.95 4.81 -10.98
C THR A 46 16.26 4.21 -10.46
N LEU A 47 16.93 4.85 -9.50
CA LEU A 47 18.14 4.29 -8.89
C LEU A 47 17.83 2.94 -8.23
N TRP A 48 16.75 2.86 -7.45
CA TRP A 48 16.37 1.60 -6.84
C TRP A 48 16.08 0.52 -7.89
N LEU A 49 15.30 0.83 -8.93
CA LEU A 49 15.00 -0.13 -9.99
C LEU A 49 16.28 -0.61 -10.69
N ALA A 50 17.24 0.30 -10.93
CA ALA A 50 18.55 -0.07 -11.47
C ALA A 50 19.27 -1.04 -10.53
N VAL A 51 19.32 -0.77 -9.22
CA VAL A 51 19.89 -1.68 -8.21
C VAL A 51 19.18 -3.03 -8.22
N PHE A 52 17.85 -3.04 -8.23
CA PHE A 52 17.02 -4.24 -8.14
C PHE A 52 17.19 -5.19 -9.33
N PHE A 53 17.36 -4.64 -10.54
CA PHE A 53 17.52 -5.43 -11.76
C PHE A 53 18.98 -5.70 -12.15
N ALA A 54 19.92 -4.83 -11.79
CA ALA A 54 21.33 -4.96 -12.20
C ALA A 54 22.27 -5.55 -11.14
N LEU A 55 21.88 -5.52 -9.85
CA LEU A 55 22.72 -6.00 -8.74
C LEU A 55 22.05 -7.14 -7.97
N PRO A 56 22.81 -7.92 -7.17
CA PRO A 56 22.24 -8.87 -6.23
C PRO A 56 21.24 -8.19 -5.30
N ARG A 57 20.03 -8.74 -5.22
CA ARG A 57 18.94 -8.16 -4.43
C ARG A 57 19.28 -8.21 -2.93
N PRO A 58 19.11 -7.12 -2.18
CA PRO A 58 19.36 -7.10 -0.73
C PRO A 58 18.20 -7.76 0.03
N VAL A 59 18.01 -9.07 -0.15
CA VAL A 59 16.86 -9.82 0.41
C VAL A 59 16.81 -9.72 1.93
N TRP A 60 17.96 -9.80 2.61
CA TRP A 60 18.04 -9.67 4.07
C TRP A 60 17.46 -8.35 4.59
N LEU A 61 17.66 -7.25 3.85
CA LEU A 61 17.13 -5.93 4.22
C LEU A 61 15.61 -5.93 4.08
N TYR A 62 15.09 -6.60 3.05
CA TYR A 62 13.65 -6.80 2.94
C TYR A 62 13.11 -7.64 4.11
N VAL A 63 13.72 -8.79 4.41
CA VAL A 63 13.29 -9.67 5.51
C VAL A 63 13.31 -8.94 6.85
N LEU A 64 14.36 -8.16 7.12
CA LEU A 64 14.43 -7.32 8.31
C LEU A 64 13.22 -6.38 8.42
N GLY A 65 12.92 -5.67 7.33
CA GLY A 65 11.78 -4.76 7.29
C GLY A 65 10.44 -5.49 7.42
N HIS A 66 10.33 -6.69 6.84
CA HIS A 66 9.16 -7.55 6.92
C HIS A 66 8.85 -7.96 8.35
N GLU A 67 9.82 -8.57 9.04
CA GLU A 67 9.64 -9.01 10.42
C GLU A 67 9.50 -7.85 11.41
N MET A 68 10.21 -6.74 11.20
CA MET A 68 10.02 -5.53 12.01
C MET A 68 8.60 -4.99 11.87
N THR A 69 8.02 -5.03 10.67
CA THR A 69 6.66 -4.58 10.44
C THR A 69 5.65 -5.46 11.16
N HIS A 70 5.82 -6.79 11.13
CA HIS A 70 5.03 -7.72 11.94
C HIS A 70 5.10 -7.38 13.43
N ALA A 71 6.31 -7.19 13.95
CA ALA A 71 6.53 -6.87 15.36
C ALA A 71 5.84 -5.55 15.78
N LEU A 72 5.95 -4.50 14.95
CA LEU A 72 5.25 -3.23 15.15
C LEU A 72 3.73 -3.42 15.12
N ALA A 73 3.21 -4.21 14.17
CA ALA A 73 1.79 -4.49 14.06
C ALA A 73 1.24 -5.27 15.28
N VAL A 74 2.04 -6.19 15.85
CA VAL A 74 1.71 -6.89 17.10
C VAL A 74 1.54 -5.89 18.25
N TRP A 75 2.50 -4.98 18.43
CA TRP A 75 2.42 -3.97 19.49
C TRP A 75 1.23 -3.04 19.31
N LEU A 76 0.97 -2.57 18.08
CA LEU A 76 -0.20 -1.74 17.77
C LEU A 76 -1.52 -2.48 18.00
N ALA A 77 -1.55 -3.80 17.81
CA ALA A 77 -2.68 -4.64 18.15
C ALA A 77 -2.77 -4.97 19.66
N GLY A 78 -1.88 -4.43 20.50
CA GLY A 78 -1.81 -4.68 21.94
C GLY A 78 -1.37 -6.11 22.29
N GLY A 79 -0.56 -6.74 21.44
CA GLY A 79 0.08 -8.04 21.71
C GLY A 79 1.51 -7.88 22.23
N LYS A 80 2.19 -9.01 22.46
CA LYS A 80 3.58 -9.08 22.91
C LYS A 80 4.42 -9.81 21.88
N VAL A 81 5.58 -9.23 21.55
CA VAL A 81 6.63 -9.88 20.78
C VAL A 81 7.62 -10.51 21.75
N TYR A 82 7.84 -11.83 21.62
CA TYR A 82 8.78 -12.58 22.44
C TYR A 82 10.17 -12.62 21.82
N SER A 83 10.24 -12.80 20.50
CA SER A 83 11.47 -12.83 19.74
C SER A 83 11.22 -12.50 18.27
N MET A 84 12.27 -12.03 17.60
CA MET A 84 12.30 -11.79 16.16
C MET A 84 13.60 -12.39 15.61
N HIS A 85 13.50 -13.16 14.54
CA HIS A 85 14.64 -13.73 13.85
C HIS A 85 14.65 -13.29 12.39
N VAL A 86 15.81 -12.87 11.90
CA VAL A 86 16.02 -12.36 10.54
C VAL A 86 17.22 -13.07 9.94
N ALA A 87 17.02 -13.69 8.77
CA ALA A 87 18.06 -14.33 7.97
C ALA A 87 17.92 -13.94 6.48
N ASN A 88 18.88 -14.38 5.65
CA ASN A 88 18.88 -14.05 4.23
C ASN A 88 17.74 -14.74 3.45
N GLU A 89 17.32 -15.91 3.93
CA GLU A 89 16.34 -16.79 3.28
C GLU A 89 14.94 -16.66 3.86
N GLY A 90 14.79 -15.93 4.97
CA GLY A 90 13.50 -15.73 5.64
C GLY A 90 13.65 -15.25 7.08
N GLY A 91 12.52 -15.01 7.73
CA GLY A 91 12.44 -14.54 9.11
C GLY A 91 11.20 -15.09 9.80
N HIS A 92 11.08 -14.80 11.09
CA HIS A 92 9.83 -14.97 11.82
C HIS A 92 9.78 -14.11 13.08
N VAL A 93 8.56 -13.77 13.49
CA VAL A 93 8.26 -13.15 14.78
C VAL A 93 7.49 -14.12 15.66
N SER A 94 7.98 -14.37 16.88
CA SER A 94 7.24 -15.09 17.91
C SER A 94 6.39 -14.12 18.72
N THR A 95 5.09 -14.36 18.79
CA THR A 95 4.08 -13.44 19.35
C THR A 95 2.93 -14.19 20.02
N ASP A 96 2.25 -13.55 20.96
CA ASP A 96 1.00 -14.05 21.58
C ASP A 96 -0.26 -13.74 20.77
N LYS A 97 -0.12 -12.99 19.68
CA LYS A 97 -1.23 -12.47 18.88
C LYS A 97 -0.94 -12.61 17.39
N VAL A 98 -1.92 -13.15 16.68
CA VAL A 98 -1.93 -13.31 15.23
C VAL A 98 -3.31 -12.95 14.69
N ASN A 99 -3.35 -12.17 13.61
CA ASN A 99 -4.55 -11.80 12.88
C ASN A 99 -4.15 -11.24 11.50
N TRP A 100 -5.13 -10.99 10.64
CA TRP A 100 -4.91 -10.45 9.31
C TRP A 100 -4.11 -9.14 9.27
N TRP A 101 -4.32 -8.25 10.26
CA TRP A 101 -3.63 -6.97 10.30
C TRP A 101 -2.14 -7.18 10.50
N ILE A 102 -1.76 -8.08 11.41
CA ILE A 102 -0.37 -8.46 11.64
C ILE A 102 0.17 -9.17 10.41
N SER A 103 -0.43 -10.30 10.02
CA SER A 103 0.05 -11.16 8.93
C SER A 103 0.19 -10.45 7.59
N LEU A 104 -0.66 -9.46 7.28
CA LEU A 104 -0.60 -8.74 6.01
C LEU A 104 0.16 -7.41 6.10
N SER A 105 0.53 -6.94 7.30
CA SER A 105 1.16 -5.61 7.49
C SER A 105 2.38 -5.35 6.63
N PRO A 106 3.33 -6.29 6.44
CA PRO A 106 4.52 -6.02 5.63
C PRO A 106 4.23 -5.73 4.16
N TYR A 107 3.09 -6.19 3.66
CA TYR A 107 2.72 -6.06 2.25
C TYR A 107 2.09 -4.70 1.92
N PHE A 108 1.70 -3.90 2.92
CA PHE A 108 1.11 -2.57 2.69
C PHE A 108 1.74 -1.45 3.51
N VAL A 109 2.58 -1.74 4.50
CA VAL A 109 3.32 -0.73 5.27
C VAL A 109 4.69 -0.51 4.64
N PRO A 110 4.95 0.63 3.98
CA PRO A 110 6.27 0.96 3.44
C PRO A 110 7.23 1.40 4.55
N LEU A 111 7.65 0.46 5.41
CA LEU A 111 8.41 0.74 6.63
C LEU A 111 9.61 1.66 6.38
N TYR A 112 10.42 1.37 5.36
CA TYR A 112 11.59 2.17 5.06
C TYR A 112 11.27 3.60 4.60
N THR A 113 10.12 3.82 3.97
CA THR A 113 9.63 5.18 3.69
C THR A 113 9.26 5.91 4.97
N PHE A 114 8.61 5.25 5.92
CA PHE A 114 8.32 5.86 7.23
C PHE A 114 9.58 6.13 8.05
N VAL A 115 10.57 5.23 8.02
CA VAL A 115 11.88 5.45 8.65
C VAL A 115 12.57 6.65 8.01
N TRP A 116 12.60 6.73 6.68
CA TRP A 116 13.19 7.88 5.97
C TRP A 116 12.50 9.20 6.34
N LEU A 117 11.17 9.24 6.34
CA LEU A 117 10.40 10.42 6.76
C LEU A 117 10.65 10.79 8.23
N GLY A 118 10.69 9.80 9.13
CA GLY A 118 10.96 10.02 10.55
C GLY A 118 12.36 10.58 10.80
N LEU A 119 13.37 10.06 10.10
CA LEU A 119 14.74 10.60 10.12
C LEU A 119 14.77 12.03 9.58
N TRP A 120 14.10 12.29 8.46
CA TRP A 120 14.02 13.62 7.87
C TRP A 120 13.43 14.64 8.85
N ILE A 121 12.25 14.34 9.40
CA ILE A 121 11.54 15.21 10.36
C ILE A 121 12.41 15.45 11.61
N SER A 122 13.07 14.40 12.11
CA SER A 122 13.93 14.49 13.29
C SER A 122 15.10 15.44 13.05
N VAL A 123 15.74 15.37 11.87
CA VAL A 123 16.86 16.26 11.54
C VAL A 123 16.37 17.68 11.27
N ASP A 124 15.29 17.84 10.48
CA ASP A 124 14.72 19.15 10.13
C ASP A 124 14.27 19.95 11.37
N PHE A 125 13.80 19.25 12.41
CA PHE A 125 13.43 19.86 13.69
C PHE A 125 14.62 20.59 14.37
N TYR A 126 15.83 20.03 14.30
CA TYR A 126 17.03 20.64 14.90
C TYR A 126 17.82 21.50 13.90
N TYR A 127 17.78 21.16 12.61
CA TYR A 127 18.55 21.77 11.54
C TYR A 127 17.68 21.95 10.30
N PRO A 128 17.13 23.16 10.03
CA PRO A 128 16.23 23.39 8.92
C PRO A 128 16.81 22.93 7.57
N LEU A 129 16.18 21.93 6.96
CA LEU A 129 16.58 21.26 5.72
C LEU A 129 15.89 21.86 4.47
N LYS A 130 15.40 23.11 4.54
CA LYS A 130 14.63 23.75 3.46
C LYS A 130 15.33 23.67 2.09
N GLY A 131 16.65 23.82 2.04
CA GLY A 131 17.44 23.71 0.80
C GLY A 131 17.66 22.28 0.28
N TRP A 132 17.35 21.27 1.09
CA TRP A 132 17.63 19.86 0.82
C TRP A 132 16.38 19.07 0.41
N GLN A 133 15.21 19.70 0.26
CA GLN A 133 13.96 19.03 -0.10
C GLN A 133 14.08 18.02 -1.26
N PRO A 134 14.87 18.24 -2.33
CA PRO A 134 15.10 17.20 -3.34
C PRO A 134 15.61 15.87 -2.75
N LEU A 135 16.46 15.89 -1.73
CA LEU A 135 16.93 14.68 -1.06
C LEU A 135 15.80 13.93 -0.35
N LEU A 136 14.87 14.64 0.29
CA LEU A 136 13.67 14.04 0.89
C LEU A 136 12.90 13.22 -0.14
N PHE A 137 12.53 13.87 -1.25
CA PHE A 137 11.75 13.25 -2.32
C PHE A 137 12.50 12.12 -3.02
N PHE A 138 13.80 12.27 -3.22
CA PHE A 138 14.67 11.20 -3.71
C PHE A 138 14.62 9.96 -2.80
N GLY A 139 14.79 10.15 -1.49
CA GLY A 139 14.70 9.04 -0.55
C GLY A 139 13.32 8.38 -0.51
N ILE A 140 12.23 9.17 -0.58
CA ILE A 140 10.86 8.63 -0.70
C ILE A 140 10.73 7.75 -1.95
N GLY A 141 11.20 8.24 -3.10
CA GLY A 141 11.16 7.48 -4.36
C GLY A 141 11.94 6.18 -4.26
N LEU A 142 13.13 6.22 -3.65
CA LEU A 142 14.00 5.06 -3.46
C LEU A 142 13.36 4.02 -2.52
N THR A 143 12.93 4.43 -1.33
CA THR A 143 12.38 3.50 -0.33
C THR A 143 11.00 2.99 -0.69
N TYR A 144 10.19 3.80 -1.41
CA TYR A 144 8.88 3.36 -1.86
C TYR A 144 8.98 2.39 -3.04
N ALA A 145 9.90 2.62 -3.99
CA ALA A 145 10.16 1.65 -5.05
C ALA A 145 10.73 0.34 -4.47
N PHE A 146 11.56 0.41 -3.43
CA PHE A 146 11.99 -0.76 -2.63
C PHE A 146 10.78 -1.54 -2.12
N HIS A 147 9.86 -0.87 -1.43
CA HIS A 147 8.63 -1.47 -0.90
C HIS A 147 7.81 -2.15 -2.00
N VAL A 148 7.53 -1.44 -3.10
CA VAL A 148 6.68 -1.93 -4.19
C VAL A 148 7.30 -3.15 -4.87
N THR A 149 8.59 -3.08 -5.25
CA THR A 149 9.25 -4.19 -5.95
C THR A 149 9.28 -5.46 -5.10
N PHE A 150 9.64 -5.36 -3.82
CA PHE A 150 9.65 -6.53 -2.93
C PHE A 150 8.25 -7.05 -2.64
N THR A 151 7.27 -6.17 -2.40
CA THR A 151 5.86 -6.56 -2.23
C THR A 151 5.41 -7.41 -3.42
N ILE A 152 5.64 -6.95 -4.66
CA ILE A 152 5.28 -7.69 -5.87
C ILE A 152 5.99 -9.05 -5.92
N THR A 153 7.29 -9.11 -5.63
CA THR A 153 8.01 -10.40 -5.67
C THR A 153 7.62 -11.38 -4.59
N MET A 154 7.11 -10.89 -3.45
CA MET A 154 6.80 -11.69 -2.27
C MET A 154 5.31 -12.04 -2.20
N LEU A 155 4.48 -11.54 -3.13
CA LEU A 155 3.12 -12.02 -3.35
C LEU A 155 3.12 -13.38 -4.07
N HIS A 156 3.65 -14.40 -3.40
CA HIS A 156 3.73 -15.78 -3.91
C HIS A 156 2.79 -16.72 -3.13
N PRO A 157 2.15 -17.72 -3.77
CA PRO A 157 1.29 -18.68 -3.08
C PRO A 157 1.94 -19.37 -1.87
N ASP A 158 3.24 -19.64 -1.92
CA ASP A 158 3.95 -20.32 -0.83
C ASP A 158 4.08 -19.50 0.46
N GLN A 159 3.68 -18.22 0.46
CA GLN A 159 3.72 -17.40 1.66
C GLN A 159 2.62 -17.78 2.65
N THR A 160 3.04 -18.18 3.85
CA THR A 160 2.17 -18.56 4.97
C THR A 160 1.33 -17.37 5.48
N ASP A 161 1.89 -16.16 5.43
CA ASP A 161 1.19 -14.90 5.72
C ASP A 161 -0.06 -14.70 4.85
N LEU A 162 0.03 -15.06 3.55
CA LEU A 162 -1.08 -14.91 2.60
C LEU A 162 -2.09 -16.04 2.71
N SER A 163 -1.62 -17.28 2.79
CA SER A 163 -2.46 -18.47 2.82
C SER A 163 -3.21 -18.63 4.16
N GLY A 164 -2.63 -18.22 5.28
CA GLY A 164 -3.29 -18.23 6.60
C GLY A 164 -4.50 -17.28 6.66
N GLU A 165 -4.50 -16.24 5.85
CA GLU A 165 -5.59 -15.27 5.74
C GLU A 165 -6.55 -15.56 4.58
N GLY A 166 -6.12 -16.38 3.62
CA GLY A 166 -6.84 -16.76 2.42
C GLY A 166 -6.60 -15.79 1.27
N TYR A 167 -6.08 -16.28 0.15
CA TYR A 167 -5.52 -15.47 -0.95
C TYR A 167 -6.42 -14.35 -1.46
N LEU A 168 -7.73 -14.60 -1.64
CA LEU A 168 -8.64 -13.56 -2.13
C LEU A 168 -8.74 -12.40 -1.14
N PHE A 169 -8.90 -12.71 0.14
CA PHE A 169 -9.00 -11.70 1.19
C PHE A 169 -7.67 -10.94 1.31
N SER A 170 -6.55 -11.66 1.36
CA SER A 170 -5.21 -11.07 1.43
C SER A 170 -4.95 -10.13 0.26
N GLY A 171 -5.20 -10.58 -0.98
CA GLY A 171 -4.97 -9.77 -2.18
C GLY A 171 -5.79 -8.50 -2.20
N VAL A 172 -7.08 -8.57 -1.84
CA VAL A 172 -7.97 -7.39 -1.82
C VAL A 172 -7.55 -6.40 -0.71
N VAL A 173 -7.20 -6.88 0.48
CA VAL A 173 -6.72 -6.01 1.58
C VAL A 173 -5.40 -5.34 1.21
N ILE A 174 -4.43 -6.10 0.70
CA ILE A 174 -3.12 -5.57 0.29
C ILE A 174 -3.29 -4.53 -0.81
N ALA A 175 -4.10 -4.82 -1.83
CA ALA A 175 -4.36 -3.88 -2.91
C ALA A 175 -5.04 -2.60 -2.40
N GLY A 176 -6.10 -2.74 -1.59
CA GLY A 176 -6.83 -1.58 -1.06
C GLY A 176 -6.00 -0.69 -0.14
N LEU A 177 -5.14 -1.29 0.71
CA LEU A 177 -4.27 -0.52 1.60
C LEU A 177 -3.11 0.14 0.87
N ASN A 178 -2.52 -0.51 -0.14
CA ASN A 178 -1.51 0.16 -0.99
C ASN A 178 -2.14 1.28 -1.83
N LEU A 179 -3.36 1.10 -2.36
CA LEU A 179 -4.09 2.19 -3.02
C LEU A 179 -4.34 3.36 -2.07
N LEU A 180 -4.72 3.08 -0.82
CA LEU A 180 -4.88 4.11 0.20
C LEU A 180 -3.56 4.86 0.46
N VAL A 181 -2.44 4.16 0.57
CA VAL A 181 -1.11 4.79 0.73
C VAL A 181 -0.78 5.70 -0.45
N ILE A 182 -0.99 5.24 -1.68
CA ILE A 182 -0.79 6.04 -2.90
C ILE A 182 -1.70 7.28 -2.88
N PHE A 183 -2.96 7.10 -2.51
CA PHE A 183 -3.93 8.19 -2.43
C PHE A 183 -3.51 9.26 -1.42
N LEU A 184 -3.07 8.84 -0.22
CA LEU A 184 -2.57 9.77 0.80
C LEU A 184 -1.30 10.49 0.36
N MET A 185 -0.36 9.79 -0.28
CA MET A 185 0.85 10.42 -0.83
C MET A 185 0.50 11.45 -1.91
N LEU A 186 -0.47 11.12 -2.78
CA LEU A 186 -0.93 12.02 -3.84
C LEU A 186 -1.56 13.29 -3.27
N LEU A 187 -2.41 13.18 -2.25
CA LEU A 187 -3.05 14.35 -1.62
C LEU A 187 -2.08 15.28 -0.90
N VAL A 188 -0.90 14.79 -0.50
CA VAL A 188 0.16 15.64 0.06
C VAL A 188 0.82 16.50 -1.02
N VAL A 189 0.98 15.98 -2.24
CA VAL A 189 1.67 16.68 -3.34
C VAL A 189 0.71 17.40 -4.30
N ALA A 190 -0.58 17.06 -4.25
CA ALA A 190 -1.63 17.64 -5.08
C ALA A 190 -2.13 18.98 -4.53
N ASP A 191 -1.30 20.01 -4.68
CA ASP A 191 -1.48 21.36 -4.15
C ASP A 191 -2.85 22.03 -4.39
N HIS A 192 -3.55 21.69 -5.47
CA HIS A 192 -4.86 22.25 -5.81
C HIS A 192 -6.01 21.22 -5.77
N VAL A 193 -5.73 19.97 -5.41
CA VAL A 193 -6.78 18.99 -5.12
C VAL A 193 -7.15 19.09 -3.65
N THR A 194 -8.40 19.48 -3.37
CA THR A 194 -8.87 19.58 -1.99
C THR A 194 -9.17 18.19 -1.40
N TRP A 195 -8.99 18.05 -0.09
CA TRP A 195 -9.43 16.85 0.65
C TRP A 195 -10.92 16.57 0.47
N GLN A 196 -11.73 17.63 0.32
CA GLN A 196 -13.17 17.51 0.08
C GLN A 196 -13.46 16.90 -1.29
N PHE A 197 -12.82 17.37 -2.35
CA PHE A 197 -12.95 16.78 -3.69
C PHE A 197 -12.53 15.31 -3.68
N ALA A 198 -11.39 15.00 -3.07
CA ALA A 198 -10.88 13.64 -2.99
C ALA A 198 -11.84 12.70 -2.24
N LEU A 199 -12.40 13.16 -1.12
CA LEU A 199 -13.39 12.40 -0.34
C LEU A 199 -14.67 12.15 -1.14
N LEU A 200 -15.20 13.18 -1.82
CA LEU A 200 -16.40 13.04 -2.65
C LEU A 200 -16.17 12.06 -3.80
N ALA A 201 -15.03 12.16 -4.50
CA ALA A 201 -14.67 11.22 -5.56
C ALA A 201 -14.66 9.76 -5.05
N VAL A 202 -14.08 9.50 -3.88
CA VAL A 202 -14.09 8.15 -3.27
C VAL A 202 -15.52 7.70 -2.95
N LEU A 203 -16.32 8.54 -2.31
CA LEU A 203 -17.70 8.19 -1.92
C LEU A 203 -18.59 7.93 -3.15
N GLU A 204 -18.50 8.76 -4.18
CA GLU A 204 -19.25 8.59 -5.43
C GLU A 204 -18.87 7.28 -6.12
N ARG A 205 -17.57 6.95 -6.19
CA ARG A 205 -17.11 5.70 -6.78
C ARG A 205 -17.51 4.48 -5.96
N ILE A 206 -17.53 4.57 -4.63
CA ILE A 206 -18.05 3.51 -3.77
C ILE A 206 -19.53 3.26 -4.08
N VAL A 207 -20.36 4.31 -4.04
CA VAL A 207 -21.80 4.18 -4.33
C VAL A 207 -22.02 3.58 -5.72
N TYR A 208 -21.30 4.07 -6.73
CA TYR A 208 -21.38 3.57 -8.10
C TYR A 208 -21.05 2.06 -8.19
N CYS A 209 -19.88 1.65 -7.68
CA CYS A 209 -19.43 0.26 -7.79
C CYS A 209 -20.36 -0.72 -7.06
N TYR A 210 -20.83 -0.37 -5.86
CA TYR A 210 -21.77 -1.23 -5.13
C TYR A 210 -23.15 -1.27 -5.78
N THR A 211 -23.61 -0.18 -6.39
CA THR A 211 -24.87 -0.17 -7.15
C THR A 211 -24.81 -1.09 -8.36
N VAL A 212 -23.70 -1.05 -9.13
CA VAL A 212 -23.50 -1.96 -10.27
C VAL A 212 -23.52 -3.42 -9.85
N VAL A 213 -22.86 -3.76 -8.74
CA VAL A 213 -22.89 -5.13 -8.21
C VAL A 213 -24.29 -5.53 -7.78
N TRP A 214 -25.01 -4.66 -7.07
CA TRP A 214 -26.37 -4.91 -6.64
C TRP A 214 -27.31 -5.18 -7.83
N GLU A 215 -27.26 -4.35 -8.87
CA GLU A 215 -28.06 -4.54 -10.08
C GLU A 215 -27.74 -5.87 -10.79
N ALA A 216 -26.46 -6.25 -10.86
CA ALA A 216 -26.05 -7.53 -11.43
C ALA A 216 -26.61 -8.71 -10.63
N VAL A 217 -26.56 -8.66 -9.30
CA VAL A 217 -27.13 -9.68 -8.42
C VAL A 217 -28.65 -9.81 -8.62
N VAL A 218 -29.37 -8.68 -8.67
CA VAL A 218 -30.82 -8.68 -8.91
C VAL A 218 -31.16 -9.32 -10.26
N LYS A 219 -30.42 -8.99 -11.32
CA LYS A 219 -30.59 -9.59 -12.66
C LYS A 219 -30.35 -11.10 -12.63
N LEU A 220 -29.30 -11.56 -11.98
CA LEU A 220 -28.98 -13.00 -11.87
C LEU A 220 -30.08 -13.77 -11.12
N VAL A 221 -30.59 -13.21 -10.03
CA VAL A 221 -31.70 -13.81 -9.27
C VAL A 221 -32.97 -13.89 -10.13
N ALA A 222 -33.27 -12.85 -10.92
CA ALA A 222 -34.40 -12.86 -11.83
C ALA A 222 -34.29 -13.95 -12.90
N ILE A 223 -33.10 -14.13 -13.50
CA ILE A 223 -32.82 -15.19 -14.47
C ILE A 223 -32.97 -16.58 -13.83
N ALA A 224 -32.39 -16.79 -12.66
CA ALA A 224 -32.49 -18.07 -11.95
C ALA A 224 -33.93 -18.46 -11.61
N ARG A 225 -34.77 -17.49 -11.24
CA ARG A 225 -36.22 -17.71 -11.03
C ARG A 225 -36.97 -18.00 -12.32
N GLY A 226 -36.55 -17.43 -13.45
CA GLY A 226 -37.13 -17.69 -14.77
C GLY A 226 -36.79 -19.09 -15.31
N LEU A 227 -35.61 -19.62 -14.99
CA LEU A 227 -35.18 -20.99 -15.37
C LEU A 227 -35.81 -22.10 -14.50
N ALA A 228 -36.33 -21.74 -13.32
CA ALA A 228 -36.97 -22.68 -12.40
C ALA A 228 -38.49 -22.82 -12.61
N ARG A 229 -39.04 -22.20 -13.65
CA ARG A 229 -40.43 -22.34 -14.10
C ARG A 229 -40.48 -23.17 -15.37
#